data_AF-A0A496QFT9-F1
#
_entry.id   AF-A0A496QFT9-F1
#
_cell.length_a   1.000
_cell.length_b   1.000
_cell.length_c   1.000
_cell.angle_alpha   90.00
_cell.angle_beta   90.00
_cell.angle_gamma   90.00
#
_symmetry.space_group_name_H-M   'P 1'
#
loop_
_entity.id
_entity.type
_entity.pdbx_description
1 polymer ?
#
loop_
_entity_poly.entity_id
_entity_poly.type
_entity_poly.pdbx_seq_one_letter_code
_entity_poly.pdbx_strand_id
1 'polypeptide(L)'
;MFFGFFRRKKKDRGSRKEAKDRLQAIVAGRRHSVPVREVIPAEVFKNSEQDVVKQIKSYVAERFMVNEENVRVQFEEHNGYVVIITNVVFH
;
A
#
# COMPACT_ATOMS: atom_id res chain seq x y z
N MET A 1 -27.63 -36.32 47.66
CA MET A 1 -27.22 -36.14 46.26
C MET A 1 -27.54 -34.68 45.87
N PHE A 2 -26.58 -33.76 46.01
CA PHE A 2 -26.77 -32.34 45.71
C PHE A 2 -25.56 -31.79 44.94
N PHE A 3 -25.54 -32.00 43.63
CA PHE A 3 -24.62 -31.31 42.72
C PHE A 3 -25.41 -30.86 41.49
N GLY A 4 -25.85 -29.62 41.50
CA GLY A 4 -26.59 -29.04 40.37
C GLY A 4 -26.67 -27.52 40.32
N PHE A 5 -26.06 -26.81 41.28
CA PHE A 5 -25.94 -25.36 41.22
C PHE A 5 -24.60 -25.01 40.60
N PHE A 6 -24.60 -24.63 39.31
CA PHE A 6 -23.79 -23.55 38.71
C PHE A 6 -23.97 -23.58 37.18
N ARG A 7 -25.19 -23.31 36.71
CA ARG A 7 -25.40 -22.95 35.31
C ARG A 7 -24.87 -21.52 35.12
N ARG A 8 -23.60 -21.41 34.70
CA ARG A 8 -22.97 -20.14 34.27
C ARG A 8 -23.93 -19.41 33.32
N LYS A 9 -24.45 -18.25 33.75
CA LYS A 9 -25.14 -17.32 32.86
C LYS A 9 -24.13 -16.87 31.80
N LYS A 10 -24.22 -17.42 30.58
CA LYS A 10 -23.48 -16.90 29.42
C LYS A 10 -23.93 -15.45 29.21
N LYS A 11 -23.00 -14.50 29.34
CA LYS A 11 -23.21 -13.08 28.99
C LYS A 11 -23.30 -12.95 27.46
N ASP A 12 -24.41 -13.39 26.89
CA ASP A 12 -24.53 -13.65 25.44
C ASP A 12 -24.87 -12.42 24.58
N ARG A 13 -24.78 -11.19 25.13
CA ARG A 13 -25.22 -9.98 24.41
C ARG A 13 -24.23 -8.82 24.32
N GLY A 14 -23.12 -8.85 25.08
CA GLY A 14 -22.11 -7.78 25.05
C GLY A 14 -20.86 -8.13 24.23
N SER A 15 -20.29 -9.31 24.49
CA SER A 15 -18.98 -9.70 23.92
C SER A 15 -18.99 -9.80 22.39
N ARG A 16 -20.09 -10.25 21.79
CA ARG A 16 -20.18 -10.45 20.34
C ARG A 16 -20.27 -9.13 19.57
N LYS A 17 -20.95 -8.13 20.14
CA LYS A 17 -21.04 -6.78 19.57
C LYS A 17 -19.71 -6.05 19.71
N GLU A 18 -19.10 -6.13 20.90
CA GLU A 18 -17.81 -5.53 21.17
C GLU A 18 -16.68 -6.15 20.33
N ALA A 19 -16.68 -7.47 20.14
CA ALA A 19 -15.74 -8.14 19.24
C ALA A 19 -15.97 -7.73 17.78
N LYS A 20 -17.22 -7.55 17.36
CA LYS A 20 -17.56 -7.06 16.01
C LYS A 20 -17.05 -5.64 15.81
N ASP A 21 -17.27 -4.75 16.77
CA ASP A 21 -16.84 -3.34 16.69
C ASP A 21 -15.30 -3.24 16.67
N ARG A 22 -14.59 -4.06 17.47
CA ARG A 22 -13.12 -4.16 17.44
C ARG A 22 -12.59 -4.70 16.11
N LEU A 23 -13.24 -5.72 15.55
CA LEU A 23 -12.89 -6.24 14.22
C LEU A 23 -13.16 -5.19 13.14
N GLN A 24 -14.26 -4.44 13.23
CA GLN A 24 -14.58 -3.35 12.30
C GLN A 24 -13.55 -2.22 12.37
N ALA A 25 -13.07 -1.85 13.56
CA ALA A 25 -12.00 -0.87 13.72
C ALA A 25 -10.66 -1.35 13.10
N ILE A 26 -10.34 -2.64 13.24
CA ILE A 26 -9.12 -3.23 12.64
C ILE A 26 -9.25 -3.33 11.11
N VAL A 27 -10.43 -3.65 10.60
CA VAL A 27 -10.70 -3.75 9.16
C VAL A 27 -10.79 -2.37 8.51
N ALA A 28 -11.39 -1.37 9.17
CA ALA A 28 -11.47 0.00 8.67
C ALA A 28 -10.08 0.67 8.53
N GLY A 29 -9.09 0.22 9.31
CA GLY A 29 -7.70 0.64 9.19
C GLY A 29 -6.90 -0.07 8.07
N ARG A 30 -7.44 -1.12 7.43
CA ARG A 30 -6.75 -1.84 6.36
C ARG A 30 -7.20 -1.34 4.98
N ARG A 31 -6.28 -0.60 4.35
CA ARG A 31 -6.28 -0.18 2.94
C ARG A 31 -7.41 0.77 2.58
N HIS A 32 -7.21 2.04 2.92
CA HIS A 32 -7.67 3.06 1.98
C HIS A 32 -6.90 2.84 0.69
N SER A 33 -7.58 2.32 -0.33
CA SER A 33 -7.16 2.53 -1.71
C SER A 33 -7.05 4.04 -1.86
N VAL A 34 -5.83 4.56 -1.92
CA VAL A 34 -5.61 5.98 -2.17
C VAL A 34 -6.12 6.18 -3.60
N PRO A 35 -7.20 6.95 -3.83
CA PRO A 35 -7.64 7.23 -5.18
C PRO A 35 -6.49 7.99 -5.85
N VAL A 36 -5.91 7.41 -6.89
CA VAL A 36 -4.88 8.04 -7.72
C VAL A 36 -5.46 9.37 -8.18
N ARG A 37 -4.96 10.47 -7.60
CA ARG A 37 -5.58 11.81 -7.73
C ARG A 37 -5.29 12.49 -9.05
N GLU A 38 -4.52 11.88 -9.93
CA GLU A 38 -4.13 12.50 -11.20
C GLU A 38 -4.22 11.44 -12.29
N VAL A 39 -5.32 11.48 -13.04
CA VAL A 39 -5.46 10.72 -14.28
C VAL A 39 -4.60 11.46 -15.31
N ILE A 40 -3.34 11.06 -15.40
CA ILE A 40 -2.44 11.58 -16.43
C ILE A 40 -2.94 11.04 -17.79
N PRO A 41 -3.22 11.90 -18.79
CA PRO A 41 -3.69 11.47 -20.09
C PRO A 41 -2.68 10.53 -20.77
N ALA A 42 -3.17 9.43 -21.37
CA ALA A 42 -2.35 8.39 -22.00
C ALA A 42 -1.45 8.90 -23.14
N GLU A 43 -1.80 10.04 -23.73
CA GLU A 43 -1.02 10.70 -24.80
C GLU A 43 0.28 11.32 -24.28
N VAL A 44 0.34 11.70 -23.00
CA VAL A 44 1.57 12.16 -22.34
C VAL A 44 2.50 10.96 -22.14
N PHE A 45 1.98 9.78 -21.77
CA PHE A 45 2.76 8.57 -21.47
C PHE A 45 3.73 8.14 -22.58
N LYS A 46 3.32 8.21 -23.85
CA LYS A 46 4.15 7.73 -24.98
C LYS A 46 5.42 8.55 -25.22
N ASN A 47 5.44 9.84 -24.89
CA ASN A 47 6.64 10.66 -24.92
C ASN A 47 7.22 10.91 -23.52
N SER A 48 6.42 10.73 -22.46
CA SER A 48 6.83 11.01 -21.08
C SER A 48 7.56 9.88 -20.41
N GLU A 49 7.53 8.64 -20.90
CA GLU A 49 8.29 7.56 -20.25
C GLU A 49 9.77 7.89 -20.14
N GLN A 50 10.39 8.40 -21.21
CA GLN A 50 11.81 8.80 -21.18
C GLN A 50 12.05 10.00 -20.25
N ASP A 51 11.16 10.98 -20.25
CA ASP A 51 11.25 12.16 -19.38
C ASP A 51 11.07 11.80 -17.90
N VAL A 52 10.12 10.91 -17.60
CA VAL A 52 9.84 10.40 -16.25
C VAL A 52 11.01 9.55 -15.77
N VAL A 53 11.58 8.68 -16.60
CA VAL A 53 12.82 7.95 -16.26
C VAL A 53 13.93 8.92 -15.89
N LYS A 54 14.16 9.94 -16.72
CA LYS A 54 15.24 10.90 -16.51
C LYS A 54 15.03 11.69 -15.21
N GLN A 55 13.81 12.17 -14.95
CA GLN A 55 13.46 12.87 -13.71
C GLN A 55 13.66 11.97 -12.48
N ILE A 56 13.19 10.72 -12.52
CA ILE A 56 13.36 9.77 -11.41
C ILE A 56 14.84 9.48 -11.18
N LYS A 57 15.61 9.21 -12.24
CA LYS A 57 17.04 8.95 -12.14
C LYS A 57 17.78 10.12 -11.51
N SER A 58 17.52 11.34 -11.99
CA SER A 58 18.18 12.55 -11.49
C SER A 58 17.84 12.81 -10.02
N TYR A 59 16.54 12.74 -9.67
CA TYR A 59 16.08 12.93 -8.29
C TYR A 59 16.69 11.91 -7.32
N VAL A 60 16.72 10.63 -7.70
CA VAL A 60 17.27 9.56 -6.87
C VAL A 60 18.79 9.64 -6.79
N ALA A 61 19.47 9.94 -7.90
CA ALA A 61 20.92 10.15 -7.94
C ALA A 61 21.36 11.28 -6.99
N GLU A 62 20.67 12.43 -7.05
CA GLU A 62 20.93 13.55 -6.15
C GLU A 62 20.67 13.18 -4.69
N ARG A 63 19.55 12.50 -4.41
CA ARG A 63 19.14 12.18 -3.04
C ARG A 63 20.06 11.17 -2.35
N PHE A 64 20.58 10.22 -3.12
CA PHE A 64 21.46 9.15 -2.62
C PHE A 64 22.94 9.41 -2.90
N MET A 65 23.29 10.56 -3.50
CA MET A 65 24.65 10.95 -3.88
C MET A 65 25.36 9.87 -4.71
N VAL A 66 24.66 9.33 -5.71
CA VAL A 66 25.19 8.34 -6.65
C VAL A 66 25.09 8.86 -8.09
N ASN A 67 25.85 8.26 -9.01
CA ASN A 67 25.73 8.57 -10.42
C ASN A 67 24.37 8.09 -10.97
N GLU A 68 23.80 8.80 -11.96
CA GLU A 68 22.54 8.40 -12.61
C GLU A 68 22.61 7.02 -13.27
N GLU A 69 23.81 6.60 -13.69
CA GLU A 69 24.06 5.26 -14.25
C GLU A 69 23.82 4.14 -13.22
N ASN A 70 23.99 4.43 -11.93
CA ASN A 70 23.77 3.50 -10.83
C ASN A 70 22.28 3.39 -10.45
N VAL A 71 21.42 4.19 -11.06
CA VAL A 71 19.97 4.17 -10.85
C VAL A 71 19.29 3.46 -12.02
N ARG A 72 18.68 2.31 -11.74
CA ARG A 72 17.89 1.53 -12.70
C ARG A 72 16.41 1.72 -12.43
N VAL A 73 15.65 2.14 -13.44
CA VAL A 73 14.20 2.32 -13.38
C VAL A 73 13.54 1.30 -14.29
N GLN A 74 12.54 0.59 -13.78
CA GLN A 74 11.74 -0.40 -14.50
C GLN A 74 10.26 -0.08 -14.34
N PHE A 75 9.48 -0.30 -15.39
CA PHE A 75 8.03 -0.11 -15.40
C PHE A 75 7.36 -1.46 -15.55
N GLU A 76 6.43 -1.76 -14.65
CA GLU A 76 5.57 -2.93 -14.75
C GLU A 76 4.11 -2.49 -14.73
N GLU A 77 3.35 -2.89 -15.75
CA GLU A 77 1.91 -2.61 -15.81
C GLU A 77 1.12 -3.80 -15.26
N HIS A 78 0.29 -3.53 -14.26
CA HIS A 78 -0.55 -4.55 -13.62
C HIS A 78 -1.95 -4.00 -13.41
N ASN A 79 -2.98 -4.68 -13.95
CA ASN A 79 -4.40 -4.42 -13.65
C ASN A 79 -4.80 -2.92 -13.57
N GLY A 80 -4.39 -2.12 -14.55
CA GLY A 80 -4.74 -0.70 -14.65
C GLY A 80 -3.92 0.26 -13.81
N TYR A 81 -2.79 -0.17 -13.24
CA TYR A 81 -1.80 0.70 -12.62
C TYR A 81 -0.38 0.38 -13.11
N VAL A 82 0.49 1.39 -13.07
CA VAL A 82 1.92 1.27 -13.41
C VAL A 82 2.72 1.26 -12.12
N VAL A 83 3.51 0.22 -11.93
CA VAL A 83 4.51 0.11 -10.85
C VAL A 83 5.84 0.58 -11.40
N ILE A 84 6.42 1.60 -10.76
CA ILE A 84 7.75 2.09 -11.11
C ILE A 84 8.73 1.56 -10.05
N ILE A 85 9.58 0.63 -10.45
CA ILE A 85 10.59 0.02 -9.59
C ILE A 85 11.91 0.74 -9.82
N THR A 86 12.46 1.36 -8.78
CA THR A 86 13.75 2.06 -8.85
C THR A 86 14.78 1.38 -7.96
N ASN A 87 15.86 0.89 -8.56
CA ASN A 87 16.97 0.24 -7.88
C ASN A 87 18.20 1.16 -7.90
N VAL A 88 18.85 1.28 -6.74
CA VAL A 88 20.04 2.13 -6.55
C VAL A 88 21.21 1.25 -6.16
N VAL A 89 22.32 1.38 -6.88
CA VAL A 89 23.56 0.66 -6.57
C VAL A 89 24.56 1.63 -5.93
N PHE A 90 24.98 1.32 -4.71
CA PHE A 90 26.00 2.06 -3.98
C PHE A 90 27.34 1.34 -4.19
N HIS A 91 28.12 1.76 -5.18
CA HIS A 91 29.50 1.31 -5.37
C HIS A 91 30.48 2.35 -4.85
#